data_AF-A0A0L0D091-F1
#
_entry.id   AF-A0A0L0D091-F1
#
_cell.length_a   1.000
_cell.length_b   1.000
_cell.length_c   1.000
_cell.angle_alpha   90.00
_cell.angle_beta   90.00
_cell.angle_gamma   90.00
#
_symmetry.space_group_name_H-M   'P 1'
#
loop_
_entity.id
_entity.type
_entity.pdbx_description
1 polymer ?
#
loop_
_entity_poly.entity_id
_entity_poly.type
_entity_poly.pdbx_seq_one_letter_code
_entity_poly.pdbx_strand_id
1 'polypeptide(L)'
;MIRKDYLHALVIWFDISFSACHTEVNFTTGPYGAHTHWKQIVLYTDHIITAERNETLKGIFALKRNQKNKRHLDMKLHYIFDGVHSKAKSTQLFNIS
;
A
#
# COMPACT_ATOMS: atom_id res chain seq x y z
N MET A 1 -5.94 10.80 -8.23
CA MET A 1 -7.09 10.36 -7.44
C MET A 1 -8.28 10.27 -8.35
N ILE A 2 -9.15 9.28 -8.14
CA ILE A 2 -10.32 9.04 -9.00
C ILE A 2 -11.55 9.86 -8.58
N ARG A 3 -11.60 10.35 -7.33
CA ARG A 3 -12.68 11.16 -6.77
C ARG A 3 -12.13 12.10 -5.69
N LYS A 4 -12.93 13.08 -5.29
CA LYS A 4 -12.69 13.89 -4.09
C LYS A 4 -12.88 13.01 -2.85
N ASP A 5 -11.85 12.91 -2.00
CA ASP A 5 -11.90 12.08 -0.80
C ASP A 5 -10.77 12.41 0.19
N TYR A 6 -10.81 11.76 1.35
CA TYR A 6 -9.74 11.76 2.35
C TYR A 6 -8.90 10.49 2.23
N LEU A 7 -7.59 10.66 2.03
CA LEU A 7 -6.63 9.56 2.06
C LEU A 7 -6.04 9.45 3.47
N HIS A 8 -6.37 8.35 4.14
CA HIS A 8 -5.94 8.02 5.50
C HIS A 8 -4.78 7.01 5.53
N ALA A 9 -4.70 6.17 4.50
CA ALA A 9 -3.76 5.06 4.44
C ALA A 9 -3.54 4.60 2.99
N LEU A 10 -2.45 3.87 2.79
CA LEU A 10 -2.23 3.03 1.63
C LEU A 10 -2.49 1.57 1.99
N VAL A 11 -3.14 0.84 1.10
CA VAL A 11 -3.43 -0.59 1.28
C VAL A 11 -2.53 -1.41 0.36
N ILE A 12 -1.90 -2.44 0.92
CA ILE A 12 -1.02 -3.37 0.21
C ILE A 12 -1.64 -4.76 0.26
N TRP A 13 -1.64 -5.42 -0.88
CA TRP A 13 -2.03 -6.82 -1.05
C TRP A 13 -1.11 -7.48 -2.08
N PHE A 14 -1.32 -8.76 -2.34
CA PHE A 14 -0.59 -9.52 -3.35
C PHE A 14 -1.52 -10.46 -4.10
N ASP A 15 -1.09 -10.80 -5.32
CA ASP A 15 -1.74 -11.79 -6.18
C ASP A 15 -0.81 -12.99 -6.33
N ILE A 16 -1.40 -14.17 -6.49
CA ILE A 16 -0.67 -15.41 -6.81
C ILE A 16 -1.21 -15.95 -8.12
N SER A 17 -0.30 -16.28 -9.03
CA SER A 17 -0.60 -16.94 -10.30
C SER A 17 0.25 -18.20 -10.46
N PHE A 18 -0.39 -19.33 -10.79
CA PHE A 18 0.27 -20.59 -11.08
C PHE A 18 0.41 -20.75 -12.61
N SER A 19 1.55 -20.32 -13.15
CA SER A 19 1.77 -20.22 -14.60
C SER A 19 2.03 -21.55 -15.32
N ALA A 20 2.34 -22.62 -14.59
CA ALA A 20 2.67 -23.93 -15.16
C ALA A 20 1.45 -24.87 -15.29
N CYS A 21 0.24 -24.37 -15.03
CA CYS A 21 -0.99 -25.16 -15.11
C CYS A 21 -1.57 -25.14 -16.53
N HIS A 22 -2.22 -26.24 -16.94
CA HIS A 22 -2.96 -26.29 -18.21
C HIS A 22 -4.13 -25.30 -18.24
N THR A 23 -4.75 -25.07 -17.09
CA THR A 23 -5.82 -24.08 -16.89
C THR A 23 -5.29 -22.98 -15.98
N GLU A 24 -5.75 -21.76 -16.20
CA GLU A 24 -5.37 -20.63 -15.35
C GLU A 24 -5.83 -20.86 -13.90
N VAL A 25 -4.88 -20.84 -12.98
CA VAL A 25 -5.14 -20.88 -11.55
C VAL A 25 -4.47 -19.66 -10.95
N ASN A 26 -5.28 -18.78 -10.35
CA ASN A 26 -4.81 -17.59 -9.67
C ASN A 26 -5.75 -17.25 -8.51
N PHE A 27 -5.27 -16.41 -7.59
CA PHE A 27 -6.13 -15.71 -6.66
C PHE A 27 -5.50 -14.38 -6.23
N THR A 28 -6.35 -13.47 -5.76
CA THR A 28 -5.94 -12.17 -5.21
C THR A 28 -6.28 -12.11 -3.73
N THR A 29 -5.44 -11.42 -2.96
CA THR A 29 -5.77 -10.99 -1.59
C THR A 29 -6.33 -9.56 -1.56
N GLY A 30 -6.54 -8.94 -2.73
CA GLY A 30 -7.03 -7.58 -2.86
C GLY A 30 -8.46 -7.38 -2.38
N PRO A 31 -8.85 -6.14 -2.06
CA PRO A 31 -10.15 -5.82 -1.45
C PRO A 31 -11.36 -6.10 -2.34
N TYR A 32 -11.14 -6.30 -3.64
CA TYR A 32 -12.19 -6.63 -4.61
C TYR A 32 -12.30 -8.15 -4.88
N GLY A 33 -11.41 -8.96 -4.29
CA GLY A 33 -11.42 -10.40 -4.41
C GLY A 33 -12.24 -11.11 -3.32
N ALA A 34 -12.30 -12.44 -3.40
CA ALA A 34 -12.86 -13.25 -2.32
C ALA A 34 -12.03 -13.11 -1.03
N HIS A 35 -12.68 -13.22 0.12
CA HIS A 35 -12.01 -13.15 1.41
C HIS A 35 -10.95 -14.26 1.53
N THR A 36 -9.74 -13.86 1.95
CA THR A 36 -8.65 -14.78 2.29
C THR A 36 -8.20 -14.53 3.73
N HIS A 37 -7.56 -15.51 4.36
CA HIS A 37 -7.06 -15.38 5.73
C HIS A 37 -5.96 -14.32 5.88
N TRP A 38 -5.29 -13.94 4.78
CA TRP A 38 -4.28 -12.88 4.76
C TRP A 38 -4.87 -11.47 4.90
N LYS A 39 -6.13 -11.26 4.50
CA LYS A 39 -6.73 -9.92 4.39
C LYS A 39 -5.80 -8.98 3.60
N GLN A 40 -5.56 -7.77 4.09
CA GLN A 40 -4.67 -6.76 3.50
C GLN A 40 -3.82 -6.08 4.58
N ILE A 41 -2.72 -5.45 4.16
CA ILE A 41 -1.87 -4.62 5.01
C ILE A 41 -2.28 -3.15 4.84
N VAL A 42 -2.49 -2.44 5.95
CA VAL A 42 -2.87 -1.02 5.95
C VAL A 42 -1.73 -0.17 6.51
N LEU A 43 -1.17 0.72 5.69
CA LEU A 43 -0.13 1.67 6.07
C LEU A 43 -0.77 3.06 6.24
N TYR A 44 -1.04 3.45 7.48
CA TYR A 44 -1.60 4.76 7.79
C TYR A 44 -0.63 5.88 7.48
N THR A 45 -1.11 6.95 6.86
CA THR A 45 -0.35 8.19 6.69
C THR A 45 -0.31 8.97 8.00
N ASP A 46 0.78 9.68 8.27
CA ASP A 46 0.91 10.50 9.50
C ASP A 46 -0.19 11.55 9.63
N HIS A 47 -0.67 12.05 8.49
CA HIS A 47 -1.74 13.03 8.38
C HIS A 47 -2.76 12.58 7.34
N ILE A 48 -4.03 12.96 7.57
CA ILE A 48 -5.10 12.77 6.59
C ILE A 48 -4.86 13.75 5.44
N ILE A 49 -4.82 13.22 4.21
CA ILE A 49 -4.63 14.01 3.00
C ILE A 49 -6.00 14.25 2.36
N THR A 50 -6.40 15.51 2.25
CA THR A 50 -7.59 15.90 1.49
C THR A 50 -7.22 16.01 0.03
N ALA A 51 -7.81 15.17 -0.82
CA ALA A 51 -7.49 15.11 -2.24
C ALA A 51 -8.72 15.34 -3.13
N GLU A 52 -8.51 16.03 -4.25
CA GLU A 52 -9.46 16.24 -5.32
C GLU A 52 -9.25 15.26 -6.47
N ARG A 53 -10.27 15.14 -7.33
CA ARG A 53 -10.17 14.32 -8.55
C ARG A 53 -8.98 14.81 -9.41
N ASN A 54 -8.25 13.86 -9.98
CA ASN A 54 -7.05 14.08 -10.82
C ASN A 54 -5.77 14.54 -10.09
N GLU A 55 -5.78 14.77 -8.77
CA GLU A 55 -4.54 15.03 -8.02
C GLU A 55 -3.71 13.77 -7.80
N THR A 56 -2.39 13.85 -7.66
CA THR A 56 -1.52 12.66 -7.63
C THR A 56 -0.67 12.61 -6.37
N LEU A 57 -0.78 11.49 -5.63
CA LEU A 57 0.20 11.12 -4.61
C LEU A 57 1.39 10.45 -5.29
N LYS A 58 2.58 11.05 -5.18
CA LYS A 58 3.83 10.50 -5.72
C LYS A 58 4.66 9.95 -4.58
N GLY A 59 5.49 8.94 -4.83
CA GLY A 59 6.28 8.36 -3.76
C GLY A 59 7.11 7.16 -4.16
N ILE A 60 7.76 6.59 -3.15
CA ILE A 60 8.55 5.36 -3.24
C ILE A 60 8.15 4.47 -2.07
N PHE A 61 7.82 3.23 -2.37
CA PHE A 61 7.69 2.16 -1.38
C PHE A 61 8.89 1.23 -1.48
N ALA A 62 9.52 0.92 -0.35
CA ALA A 62 10.60 -0.04 -0.26
C ALA A 62 10.31 -1.07 0.83
N LEU A 63 10.60 -2.33 0.52
CA LEU A 63 10.44 -3.47 1.43
C LEU A 63 11.79 -4.17 1.55
N LYS A 64 12.23 -4.46 2.78
CA LYS A 64 13.43 -5.24 3.04
C LYS A 64 13.23 -6.22 4.20
N ARG A 65 14.00 -7.30 4.18
CA ARG A 65 14.15 -8.19 5.34
C ARG A 65 14.80 -7.43 6.49
N ASN A 66 14.25 -7.55 7.71
CA ASN A 66 14.85 -6.93 8.89
C ASN A 66 16.22 -7.55 9.22
N GLN A 67 17.15 -6.72 9.69
CA GLN A 67 18.53 -7.15 9.97
C GLN A 67 18.66 -8.00 11.24
N LYS A 68 17.86 -7.72 12.28
CA LYS A 68 17.92 -8.40 13.58
C LYS A 68 17.10 -9.69 13.56
N ASN A 69 15.81 -9.59 13.21
CA ASN A 69 14.95 -10.75 13.06
C ASN A 69 14.61 -10.95 11.58
N LYS A 70 15.21 -11.98 11.01
CA LYS A 70 15.05 -12.40 9.63
C LYS A 70 13.61 -12.82 9.23
N ARG A 71 12.68 -12.97 10.18
CA ARG A 71 11.24 -13.19 9.91
C ARG A 71 10.45 -11.89 9.79
N HIS A 72 10.95 -10.78 10.34
CA HIS A 72 10.29 -9.48 10.27
C HIS A 72 10.60 -8.78 8.93
N LEU A 73 9.72 -7.86 8.56
CA LEU A 73 9.85 -7.02 7.38
C LEU A 73 9.91 -5.54 7.77
N ASP A 74 10.92 -4.84 7.26
CA ASP A 74 10.99 -3.38 7.33
C ASP A 74 10.44 -2.79 6.05
N MET A 75 9.47 -1.90 6.18
CA MET A 75 8.89 -1.14 5.07
C MET A 75 9.22 0.34 5.23
N LYS A 76 9.51 1.00 4.11
CA LYS A 76 9.70 2.45 4.04
C LYS A 76 8.76 3.01 2.99
N LEU A 77 7.93 3.94 3.41
CA LEU A 77 7.02 4.68 2.55
C LEU A 77 7.46 6.14 2.52
N HIS A 78 7.91 6.61 1.36
CA HIS A 78 8.09 8.02 1.09
C HIS A 78 6.97 8.49 0.19
N TYR A 79 6.29 9.59 0.54
CA TYR A 79 5.30 10.19 -0.34
C TYR A 79 5.35 11.71 -0.31
N ILE A 80 4.90 12.29 -1.42
CA ILE A 80 4.75 13.71 -1.67
C ILE A 80 3.39 13.91 -2.33
N PHE A 81 2.61 14.79 -1.75
CA PHE A 81 1.33 15.25 -2.23
C PHE A 81 1.33 16.77 -2.27
N ASP A 82 0.95 17.34 -3.40
CA ASP A 82 0.77 18.79 -3.58
C ASP A 82 -0.59 19.01 -4.23
N GLY A 83 -1.62 19.08 -3.39
CA GLY A 83 -3.00 19.31 -3.82
C GLY A 83 -3.47 20.72 -3.49
N VAL A 84 -4.64 21.07 -4.01
CA VAL A 84 -5.31 22.36 -3.85
C VAL A 84 -5.68 22.61 -2.39
N HIS A 85 -6.08 21.56 -1.65
CA HIS A 85 -6.56 21.67 -0.27
C HIS A 85 -5.57 21.18 0.79
N SER A 86 -4.58 20.37 0.40
CA SER A 86 -3.58 19.87 1.33
C SER A 86 -2.26 19.60 0.64
N LYS A 87 -1.16 19.77 1.38
CA LYS A 87 0.19 19.40 0.98
C LYS A 87 0.75 18.46 2.03
N ALA A 88 1.38 17.38 1.60
CA ALA A 88 1.97 16.42 2.51
C ALA A 88 3.29 15.91 1.95
N LYS A 89 4.29 15.79 2.81
CA LYS A 89 5.56 15.14 2.48
C LYS A 89 6.04 14.41 3.72
N SER A 90 6.09 13.09 3.66
CA SER A 90 6.59 12.28 4.77
C SER A 90 7.42 11.10 4.30
N THR A 91 8.24 10.60 5.21
CA THR A 91 8.94 9.33 5.09
C THR A 91 8.65 8.52 6.35
N GLN A 92 7.77 7.52 6.21
CA GLN A 92 7.36 6.66 7.31
C GLN A 92 8.09 5.32 7.24
N LEU A 93 8.47 4.80 8.40
CA LEU A 93 9.04 3.47 8.56
C LEU A 93 8.04 2.60 9.30
N PHE A 94 7.81 1.40 8.79
CA PHE A 94 6.95 0.41 9.40
C PHE A 94 7.74 -0.88 9.60
N ASN A 95 7.43 -1.60 10.67
CA ASN A 95 7.94 -2.95 10.90
C ASN A 95 6.76 -3.90 11.05
N ILE A 96 6.75 -4.97 10.26
CA ILE A 96 5.86 -6.11 10.50
C ILE A 96 6.70 -7.15 11.23
N SER A 97 6.33 -7.40 12.47
CA SER A 97 6.95 -8.37 13.37
C SER A 97 6.19 -9.69 13.39
#